data_AF-A0A7C1ML28-F1
#
_entry.id   AF-A0A7C1ML28-F1
#
_cell.length_a   1.000
_cell.length_b   1.000
_cell.length_c   1.000
_cell.angle_alpha   90.00
_cell.angle_beta   90.00
_cell.angle_gamma   90.00
#
_symmetry.space_group_name_H-M   'P 1'
#
loop_
_entity.id
_entity.type
_entity.pdbx_description
1 polymer ?
#
loop_
_entity_poly.entity_id
_entity_poly.type
_entity_poly.pdbx_seq_one_letter_code
_entity_poly.pdbx_strand_id
1 'polypeptide(L)'
;MKRTKIFKDDKGVSLIELLIVLAIIGIISGIGLPEYGRFAAKGKVRKAATELMQQMRMARTMAIKENRPYLITFTPATNTYTVGFDTNLDGIPDGYGTGPVKVVNVQTNYGVDVVFGTASYAVTPALDPNGDAINNPVALNFRADSSSDPNEMVCFQHTGRGYTFC
;
A
#
# COMPACT_ATOMS: atom_id res chain seq x y z
N MET A 1 -39.08 46.98 -39.89
CA MET A 1 -38.13 45.95 -39.42
C MET A 1 -38.64 45.41 -38.08
N LYS A 2 -39.30 44.24 -38.07
CA LYS A 2 -39.88 43.63 -36.85
C LYS A 2 -38.77 42.94 -36.06
N ARG A 3 -38.47 43.41 -34.85
CA ARG A 3 -37.53 42.74 -33.93
C ARG A 3 -38.26 41.61 -33.20
N THR A 4 -37.91 40.37 -33.51
CA THR A 4 -38.39 39.18 -32.79
C THR A 4 -37.69 39.12 -31.44
N LYS A 5 -38.44 39.29 -30.34
CA LYS A 5 -37.89 39.11 -28.99
C LYS A 5 -37.76 37.61 -28.72
N ILE A 6 -36.54 37.14 -28.52
CA ILE A 6 -36.27 35.79 -28.02
C ILE A 6 -36.61 35.81 -26.53
N PHE A 7 -37.72 35.21 -26.13
CA PHE A 7 -38.03 34.99 -24.72
C PHE A 7 -37.05 33.96 -24.17
N LYS A 8 -36.26 34.37 -23.18
CA LYS A 8 -35.41 33.45 -22.41
C LYS A 8 -36.31 32.81 -21.35
N ASP A 9 -36.53 31.51 -21.47
CA ASP A 9 -37.23 30.71 -20.45
C ASP A 9 -36.34 30.60 -19.21
N ASP A 10 -36.56 31.48 -18.22
CA ASP A 10 -35.94 31.37 -16.90
C ASP A 10 -36.67 30.27 -16.12
N LYS A 11 -36.26 29.02 -16.31
CA LYS A 11 -36.76 27.89 -15.52
C LYS A 11 -36.15 27.93 -14.11
N GLY A 12 -36.95 28.27 -13.11
CA GLY A 12 -36.60 28.13 -11.70
C GLY A 12 -36.78 26.70 -11.19
N VAL A 13 -35.95 26.28 -10.25
CA VAL A 13 -36.07 24.98 -9.55
C VAL A 13 -37.14 25.09 -8.48
N SER A 14 -38.05 24.11 -8.40
CA SER A 14 -39.09 24.10 -7.36
C SER A 14 -38.52 23.64 -6.01
N LEU A 15 -39.08 24.15 -4.91
CA LEU A 15 -38.68 23.75 -3.56
C LEU A 15 -38.88 22.24 -3.33
N ILE A 16 -39.97 21.67 -3.85
CA ILE A 16 -40.21 20.22 -3.75
C ILE A 16 -39.21 19.41 -4.60
N GLU A 17 -38.76 19.96 -5.72
CA GLU A 17 -37.79 19.33 -6.60
C GLU A 17 -36.43 19.23 -5.93
N LEU A 18 -36.01 20.30 -5.23
CA LEU A 18 -34.81 20.27 -4.39
C LEU A 18 -34.93 19.24 -3.25
N LEU A 19 -36.08 19.15 -2.59
CA LEU A 19 -36.29 18.19 -1.50
C LEU A 19 -36.20 16.73 -1.98
N ILE A 20 -36.75 16.42 -3.17
CA ILE A 20 -36.64 15.09 -3.77
C ILE A 20 -35.18 14.77 -4.12
N VAL A 21 -34.44 15.72 -4.70
CA VAL A 21 -33.02 15.54 -5.02
C VAL A 21 -32.19 15.27 -3.76
N LEU A 22 -32.42 16.01 -2.67
CA LEU A 22 -31.76 15.78 -1.39
C LEU A 22 -32.12 14.42 -0.79
N ALA A 23 -33.37 13.99 -0.89
CA ALA A 23 -33.80 12.67 -0.44
C ALA A 23 -33.07 11.55 -1.19
N ILE A 24 -32.93 11.66 -2.52
CA ILE A 24 -32.21 10.69 -3.35
C ILE A 24 -30.71 10.68 -2.98
N ILE A 25 -30.08 11.85 -2.87
CA ILE A 25 -28.66 11.96 -2.48
C ILE A 25 -28.44 11.35 -1.08
N GLY A 26 -29.34 11.60 -0.13
CA GLY A 26 -29.27 11.03 1.22
C GLY A 26 -29.30 9.50 1.24
N ILE A 27 -30.22 8.89 0.48
CA ILE A 27 -30.34 7.43 0.37
C ILE A 27 -29.06 6.83 -0.24
N ILE A 28 -28.56 7.40 -1.34
CA ILE A 28 -27.35 6.92 -2.01
C ILE A 28 -26.12 7.09 -1.11
N SER A 29 -26.02 8.22 -0.41
CA SER A 29 -24.90 8.51 0.48
C SER A 29 -24.83 7.56 1.67
N GLY A 30 -25.99 7.15 2.20
CA GLY A 30 -26.07 6.17 3.29
C GLY A 30 -25.45 4.81 2.95
N ILE A 31 -25.50 4.40 1.68
CA ILE A 31 -24.96 3.11 1.22
C ILE A 31 -23.53 3.28 0.66
N GLY A 32 -23.26 4.37 -0.06
CA GLY A 32 -22.00 4.58 -0.77
C GLY A 32 -20.79 4.86 0.13
N LEU A 33 -20.99 5.64 1.21
CA LEU A 33 -19.90 6.03 2.11
C LEU A 33 -19.22 4.86 2.86
N PRO A 34 -19.94 3.92 3.48
CA PRO A 34 -19.29 2.81 4.20
C PRO A 34 -18.50 1.89 3.26
N GLU A 35 -19.01 1.65 2.04
CA GLU A 35 -18.35 0.76 1.08
C GLU A 35 -17.08 1.37 0.49
N TYR A 36 -17.08 2.69 0.27
CA TYR A 36 -15.88 3.42 -0.14
C TYR A 36 -14.72 3.24 0.84
N GLY A 37 -15.00 3.25 2.16
CA GLY A 37 -13.99 3.03 3.19
C GLY A 37 -13.33 1.64 3.11
N ARG A 38 -14.09 0.60 2.76
CA ARG A 38 -13.58 -0.77 2.55
C ARG A 38 -12.73 -0.87 1.30
N PHE A 39 -13.19 -0.28 0.21
CA PHE A 39 -12.44 -0.24 -1.05
C PHE A 39 -11.10 0.48 -0.88
N ALA A 40 -11.10 1.65 -0.23
CA ALA A 40 -9.90 2.42 0.04
C ALA A 40 -8.91 1.63 0.94
N ALA A 41 -9.41 0.98 1.99
CA ALA A 41 -8.59 0.14 2.88
C ALA A 41 -7.89 -0.99 2.13
N LYS A 42 -8.62 -1.74 1.28
CA LYS A 42 -8.06 -2.80 0.45
C LYS A 42 -7.05 -2.26 -0.57
N GLY A 43 -7.32 -1.10 -1.15
CA GLY A 43 -6.43 -0.41 -2.08
C GLY A 43 -5.09 -0.04 -1.46
N LYS A 44 -5.07 0.44 -0.21
CA LYS A 44 -3.85 0.81 0.52
C LYS A 44 -2.93 -0.40 0.74
N VAL A 45 -3.47 -1.51 1.25
CA VAL A 45 -2.70 -2.74 1.51
C VAL A 45 -2.15 -3.32 0.21
N ARG A 46 -2.98 -3.39 -0.84
CA ARG A 46 -2.55 -3.84 -2.17
C ARG A 46 -1.45 -2.95 -2.73
N LYS A 47 -1.58 -1.62 -2.61
CA LYS A 47 -0.56 -0.66 -3.06
C LYS A 47 0.78 -0.92 -2.37
N ALA A 48 0.78 -1.05 -1.04
CA ALA A 48 1.99 -1.35 -0.26
C ALA A 48 2.70 -2.63 -0.74
N ALA A 49 1.95 -3.72 -0.91
CA ALA A 49 2.50 -4.98 -1.41
C ALA A 49 3.02 -4.86 -2.85
N THR A 50 2.28 -4.20 -3.74
CA THR A 50 2.72 -4.02 -5.14
C THR A 50 3.98 -3.18 -5.25
N GLU A 51 4.12 -2.15 -4.42
CA GLU A 51 5.33 -1.34 -4.39
C GLU A 51 6.51 -2.11 -3.82
N LEU A 52 6.30 -2.92 -2.76
CA LEU A 52 7.35 -3.81 -2.26
C LEU A 52 7.82 -4.79 -3.33
N MET A 53 6.90 -5.44 -4.05
CA MET A 53 7.24 -6.32 -5.17
C MET A 53 8.07 -5.59 -6.25
N GLN A 54 7.75 -4.34 -6.54
CA GLN A 54 8.54 -3.52 -7.45
C GLN A 54 9.93 -3.24 -6.89
N GLN A 55 10.06 -2.91 -5.59
CA GLN A 55 11.36 -2.73 -4.94
C GLN A 55 12.20 -4.00 -4.98
N MET A 56 11.61 -5.18 -4.75
CA MET A 56 12.31 -6.47 -4.84
C MET A 56 12.85 -6.74 -6.25
N ARG A 57 12.04 -6.47 -7.29
CA ARG A 57 12.47 -6.59 -8.70
C ARG A 57 13.58 -5.61 -9.05
N MET A 58 13.51 -4.38 -8.53
CA MET A 58 14.54 -3.38 -8.71
C MET A 58 15.83 -3.78 -8.00
N ALA A 59 15.76 -4.20 -6.74
CA ALA A 59 16.89 -4.68 -5.95
C ALA A 59 17.59 -5.86 -6.64
N ARG A 60 16.84 -6.84 -7.13
CA ARG A 60 17.39 -7.96 -7.93
C ARG A 60 18.11 -7.46 -9.18
N THR A 61 17.50 -6.55 -9.93
CA THR A 61 18.14 -5.97 -11.13
C THR A 61 19.42 -5.21 -10.79
N MET A 62 19.42 -4.46 -9.68
CA MET A 62 20.61 -3.74 -9.21
C MET A 62 21.71 -4.69 -8.75
N ALA A 63 21.37 -5.77 -8.04
CA ALA A 63 22.33 -6.77 -7.61
C ALA A 63 23.07 -7.41 -8.78
N ILE A 64 22.35 -7.77 -9.83
CA ILE A 64 22.92 -8.33 -11.07
C ILE A 64 23.76 -7.27 -11.79
N LYS A 65 23.24 -6.05 -11.96
CA LYS A 65 23.90 -4.97 -12.70
C LYS A 65 25.23 -4.55 -12.05
N GLU A 66 25.26 -4.47 -10.74
CA GLU A 66 26.40 -3.96 -9.97
C GLU A 66 27.29 -5.08 -9.42
N ASN A 67 26.92 -6.34 -9.68
CA ASN A 67 27.62 -7.54 -9.22
C ASN A 67 27.90 -7.52 -7.69
N ARG A 68 26.91 -7.06 -6.91
CA ARG A 68 26.95 -6.98 -5.44
C ARG A 68 25.60 -7.35 -4.84
N PRO A 69 25.53 -7.93 -3.64
CA PRO A 69 24.26 -8.32 -3.08
C PRO A 69 23.45 -7.09 -2.63
N TYR A 70 22.14 -7.15 -2.83
CA TYR A 70 21.17 -6.19 -2.34
C TYR A 70 20.28 -6.83 -1.30
N LEU A 71 20.04 -6.12 -0.21
CA LEU A 71 19.26 -6.57 0.92
C LEU A 71 18.01 -5.70 1.10
N ILE A 72 16.90 -6.35 1.41
CA ILE A 72 15.69 -5.71 1.93
C ILE A 72 15.45 -6.22 3.34
N THR A 73 15.60 -5.37 4.35
CA THR A 73 15.39 -5.74 5.75
C THR A 73 14.06 -5.19 6.25
N PHE A 74 13.33 -6.00 7.00
CA PHE A 74 12.05 -5.61 7.58
C PHE A 74 12.23 -5.38 9.08
N THR A 75 11.80 -4.22 9.56
CA THR A 75 11.82 -3.89 11.00
C THR A 75 10.38 -3.71 11.48
N PRO A 76 9.72 -4.77 11.99
CA PRO A 76 8.33 -4.71 12.43
C PRO A 76 8.11 -3.75 13.59
N ALA A 77 9.09 -3.59 14.49
CA ALA A 77 9.00 -2.71 15.66
C ALA A 77 8.73 -1.24 15.28
N THR A 78 9.25 -0.79 14.14
CA THR A 78 9.11 0.57 13.63
C THR A 78 8.23 0.65 12.39
N ASN A 79 7.69 -0.49 11.92
CA ASN A 79 6.94 -0.62 10.67
C ASN A 79 7.67 0.02 9.46
N THR A 80 8.99 -0.18 9.43
CA THR A 80 9.86 0.30 8.35
C THR A 80 10.58 -0.85 7.69
N TYR A 81 10.71 -0.81 6.36
CA TYR A 81 11.63 -1.68 5.65
C TYR A 81 12.71 -0.83 4.99
N THR A 82 13.91 -1.39 4.87
CA THR A 82 15.04 -0.71 4.24
C THR A 82 15.51 -1.49 3.03
N VAL A 83 16.05 -0.78 2.04
CA VAL A 83 16.56 -1.36 0.79
C VAL A 83 17.95 -0.78 0.55
N GLY A 84 18.93 -1.64 0.31
CA GLY A 84 20.29 -1.21 0.01
C GLY A 84 21.19 -2.35 -0.42
N PHE A 85 22.41 -2.02 -0.82
CA PHE A 85 23.45 -3.01 -1.06
C PHE A 85 24.14 -3.37 0.26
N ASP A 86 24.69 -4.58 0.32
CA ASP A 86 25.48 -5.08 1.44
C ASP A 86 26.86 -5.46 0.89
N THR A 87 27.92 -4.76 1.28
CA THR A 87 29.27 -4.97 0.74
C THR A 87 30.07 -5.94 1.59
N ASN A 88 29.78 -6.00 2.89
CA ASN A 88 30.53 -6.75 3.89
C ASN A 88 29.83 -8.07 4.30
N LEU A 89 28.64 -8.34 3.76
CA LEU A 89 27.82 -9.53 4.00
C LEU A 89 27.41 -9.68 5.47
N ASP A 90 27.25 -8.57 6.20
CA ASP A 90 26.84 -8.60 7.61
C ASP A 90 25.32 -8.65 7.81
N GLY A 91 24.54 -8.63 6.72
CA GLY A 91 23.08 -8.63 6.77
C GLY A 91 22.48 -7.26 7.11
N ILE A 92 23.27 -6.18 6.96
CA ILE A 92 22.85 -4.80 7.16
C ILE A 92 23.13 -4.04 5.86
N PRO A 93 22.16 -3.26 5.34
CA PRO A 93 22.42 -2.46 4.15
C PRO A 93 23.42 -1.33 4.44
N ASP A 94 24.43 -1.18 3.59
CA ASP A 94 25.47 -0.13 3.67
C ASP A 94 25.05 1.17 2.99
N GLY A 95 24.24 1.07 1.93
CA GLY A 95 23.84 2.22 1.13
C GLY A 95 22.86 1.87 0.01
N TYR A 96 22.47 2.85 -0.79
CA TYR A 96 21.59 2.65 -1.95
C TYR A 96 22.05 3.52 -3.13
N GLY A 97 22.52 2.88 -4.21
CA GLY A 97 23.14 3.59 -5.33
C GLY A 97 24.39 4.34 -4.88
N THR A 98 24.41 5.68 -5.04
CA THR A 98 25.47 6.58 -4.55
C THR A 98 25.11 7.23 -3.20
N GLY A 99 23.94 6.93 -2.64
CA GLY A 99 23.40 7.57 -1.44
C GLY A 99 23.28 6.63 -0.24
N PRO A 100 22.73 7.14 0.89
CA PRO A 100 22.45 6.32 2.07
C PRO A 100 21.38 5.27 1.79
N VAL A 101 21.25 4.31 2.71
CA VAL A 101 20.22 3.27 2.67
C VAL A 101 18.83 3.88 2.49
N LYS A 102 18.04 3.28 1.60
CA LYS A 102 16.66 3.72 1.37
C LYS A 102 15.77 3.17 2.47
N VAL A 103 15.23 4.05 3.31
CA VAL A 103 14.27 3.69 4.37
C VAL A 103 12.85 4.00 3.92
N VAL A 104 11.96 3.03 4.03
CA VAL A 104 10.53 3.20 3.73
C VAL A 104 9.71 2.96 4.98
N ASN A 105 9.01 4.01 5.43
CA ASN A 105 8.03 3.90 6.51
C ASN A 105 6.66 3.54 5.94
N VAL A 106 6.09 2.42 6.36
CA VAL A 106 4.84 1.90 5.77
C VAL A 106 3.64 2.74 6.17
N GLN A 107 3.59 3.24 7.41
CA GLN A 107 2.49 4.08 7.87
C GLN A 107 2.49 5.45 7.23
N THR A 108 3.67 6.05 7.06
CA THR A 108 3.78 7.36 6.40
C THR A 108 3.45 7.27 4.91
N ASN A 109 3.81 6.18 4.23
CA ASN A 109 3.63 6.06 2.77
C ASN A 109 2.27 5.48 2.36
N TYR A 110 1.67 4.59 3.16
CA TYR A 110 0.46 3.86 2.80
C TYR A 110 -0.73 4.10 3.76
N GLY A 111 -0.47 4.78 4.88
CA GLY A 111 -1.46 5.13 5.89
C GLY A 111 -1.23 4.40 7.22
N VAL A 112 -1.61 5.06 8.32
CA VAL A 112 -1.41 4.57 9.70
C VAL A 112 -2.02 3.19 9.97
N ASP A 113 -3.03 2.83 9.20
CA ASP A 113 -3.76 1.57 9.30
C ASP A 113 -3.07 0.39 8.58
N VAL A 114 -1.96 0.62 7.87
CA VAL A 114 -1.22 -0.42 7.14
C VAL A 114 0.03 -0.82 7.93
N VAL A 115 0.16 -2.12 8.20
CA VAL A 115 1.27 -2.68 8.98
C VAL A 115 1.77 -3.99 8.35
N PHE A 116 2.99 -4.39 8.70
CA PHE A 116 3.56 -5.71 8.39
C PHE A 116 4.15 -6.37 9.66
N GLY A 117 4.14 -7.70 9.71
CA GLY A 117 4.69 -8.47 10.83
C GLY A 117 3.83 -8.54 12.11
N THR A 118 4.34 -9.21 13.15
CA THR A 118 3.62 -9.66 14.35
C THR A 118 4.05 -8.99 15.67
N ALA A 119 5.11 -8.16 15.69
CA ALA A 119 5.84 -7.89 16.94
C ALA A 119 5.43 -6.63 17.74
N SER A 120 4.64 -5.69 17.22
CA SER A 120 4.33 -4.45 17.97
C SER A 120 2.99 -3.80 17.66
N TYR A 121 2.26 -4.32 16.67
CA TYR A 121 0.91 -3.89 16.36
C TYR A 121 0.01 -5.06 16.70
N ALA A 122 -1.05 -4.82 17.49
CA ALA A 122 -2.05 -5.82 17.84
C ALA A 122 -2.85 -6.19 16.58
N VAL A 123 -2.24 -7.01 15.75
CA VAL A 123 -2.84 -7.63 14.57
C VAL A 123 -2.66 -9.10 14.80
N THR A 124 -3.71 -9.77 15.28
CA THR A 124 -3.85 -11.19 15.03
C THR A 124 -3.84 -11.33 13.51
N PRO A 125 -2.79 -11.86 12.88
CA PRO A 125 -2.79 -12.02 11.43
C PRO A 125 -4.01 -12.84 11.06
N ALA A 126 -4.74 -12.42 10.03
CA ALA A 126 -5.56 -13.40 9.33
C ALA A 126 -4.58 -14.49 8.90
N LEU A 127 -4.87 -15.71 9.33
CA LEU A 127 -4.15 -16.89 8.87
C LEU A 127 -3.97 -16.80 7.36
N ASP A 128 -2.87 -17.33 6.84
CA ASP A 128 -2.73 -17.46 5.39
C ASP A 128 -3.93 -18.28 4.82
N PRO A 129 -4.11 -18.37 3.49
CA PRO A 129 -5.16 -19.19 2.90
C PRO A 129 -5.17 -20.67 3.34
N ASN A 130 -4.10 -21.16 3.98
CA ASN A 130 -3.95 -22.52 4.51
C ASN A 130 -4.23 -22.62 6.02
N GLY A 131 -4.46 -21.51 6.73
CA GLY A 131 -4.70 -21.52 8.17
C GLY A 131 -3.44 -21.33 9.02
N ASP A 132 -2.32 -20.94 8.42
CA ASP A 132 -1.04 -20.78 9.12
C ASP A 132 -0.77 -19.34 9.57
N ALA A 133 -0.02 -19.18 10.66
CA ALA A 133 0.44 -17.88 11.11
C ALA A 133 1.44 -17.28 10.11
N ILE A 134 1.14 -16.08 9.61
CA ILE A 134 2.05 -15.37 8.71
C ILE A 134 3.26 -14.85 9.52
N ASN A 135 4.42 -15.48 9.33
CA ASN A 135 5.70 -15.00 9.82
C ASN A 135 6.38 -14.18 8.71
N ASN A 136 6.70 -12.92 9.00
CA ASN A 136 7.37 -12.06 8.02
C ASN A 136 8.89 -12.32 8.04
N PRO A 137 9.58 -12.35 6.88
CA PRO A 137 11.03 -12.47 6.84
C PRO A 137 11.70 -11.30 7.55
N VAL A 138 12.81 -11.62 8.23
CA VAL A 138 13.70 -10.61 8.84
C VAL A 138 14.43 -9.82 7.76
N ALA A 139 14.86 -10.49 6.69
CA ALA A 139 15.51 -9.89 5.54
C ALA A 139 15.30 -10.74 4.27
N LEU A 140 15.41 -10.11 3.10
CA LEU A 140 15.46 -10.75 1.79
C LEU A 140 16.74 -10.31 1.09
N ASN A 141 17.59 -11.27 0.77
CA ASN A 141 18.85 -11.08 0.09
C ASN A 141 18.69 -11.38 -1.40
N PHE A 142 19.22 -10.50 -2.24
CA PHE A 142 19.26 -10.64 -3.69
C PHE A 142 20.72 -10.66 -4.12
N ARG A 143 21.16 -11.81 -4.61
CA ARG A 143 22.54 -12.01 -5.06
C ARG A 143 22.71 -11.62 -6.53
N ALA A 144 23.97 -11.40 -6.91
CA ALA A 144 24.34 -11.05 -8.29
C ALA A 144 24.05 -12.18 -9.29
N ASP A 145 23.94 -13.42 -8.82
CA ASP A 145 23.57 -14.61 -9.61
C ASP A 145 22.05 -14.75 -9.81
N SER A 146 21.27 -13.72 -9.46
CA SER A 146 19.80 -13.67 -9.47
C SER A 146 19.09 -14.54 -8.44
N SER A 147 19.83 -15.29 -7.60
CA SER A 147 19.26 -16.02 -6.49
C SER A 147 18.78 -15.07 -5.40
N SER A 148 17.82 -15.55 -4.59
CA SER A 148 17.35 -14.82 -3.42
C SER A 148 17.15 -15.75 -2.24
N ASP A 149 17.48 -15.26 -1.05
CA ASP A 149 17.40 -16.00 0.21
C ASP A 149 16.87 -15.09 1.34
N PRO A 150 15.92 -15.57 2.17
CA PRO A 150 15.07 -16.74 2.02
C PRO A 150 13.94 -16.54 0.99
N ASN A 151 13.32 -17.64 0.52
CA ASN A 151 12.11 -17.60 -0.32
C ASN A 151 10.84 -17.43 0.54
N GLU A 152 10.80 -16.38 1.36
CA GLU A 152 9.69 -16.10 2.27
C GLU A 152 8.69 -15.09 1.70
N MET A 153 7.43 -15.22 2.11
CA MET A 153 6.36 -14.31 1.73
C MET A 153 6.30 -13.12 2.69
N VAL A 154 6.13 -11.91 2.14
CA VAL A 154 5.89 -10.71 2.94
C VAL A 154 4.46 -10.27 2.74
N CYS A 155 3.75 -10.10 3.84
CA CYS A 155 2.36 -9.69 3.80
C CYS A 155 2.15 -8.35 4.50
N PHE A 156 1.31 -7.52 3.90
CA PHE A 156 0.78 -6.30 4.51
C PHE A 156 -0.65 -6.52 4.97
N GLN A 157 -1.04 -5.82 6.02
CA GLN A 157 -2.38 -5.94 6.58
C GLN A 157 -2.97 -4.61 7.03
N HIS A 158 -4.30 -4.51 6.99
CA HIS A 158 -5.05 -3.37 7.51
C HIS A 158 -5.53 -3.62 8.95
N THR A 159 -5.06 -2.81 9.91
CA THR A 159 -5.31 -2.99 11.34
C THR A 159 -6.79 -2.98 11.73
N GLY A 160 -7.59 -2.08 11.15
CA GLY A 160 -9.01 -1.94 11.49
C GLY A 160 -10.01 -2.80 10.68
N ARG A 161 -9.57 -3.50 9.63
CA ARG A 161 -10.48 -4.21 8.70
C ARG A 161 -10.04 -5.63 8.31
N GLY A 162 -8.86 -6.07 8.75
CA GLY A 162 -8.40 -7.46 8.55
C GLY A 162 -8.08 -7.84 7.11
N TYR A 163 -7.89 -6.87 6.21
CA TYR A 163 -7.45 -7.16 4.84
C TYR A 163 -5.96 -7.44 4.82
N THR A 164 -5.56 -8.57 4.26
CA THR A 164 -4.15 -8.96 4.08
C THR A 164 -3.82 -9.09 2.60
N PHE A 165 -2.61 -8.71 2.21
CA PHE A 165 -2.08 -8.93 0.87
C PHE A 165 -0.61 -9.34 0.94
N CYS A 166 -0.30 -10.43 0.26
CA CYS A 166 1.03 -10.92 -0.09
C CYS A 166 1.00 -11.03 -1.64
#